data_AF-A0A2N5ZAN0-F1
#
_entry.id   AF-A0A2N5ZAN0-F1
#
_cell.length_a   1.000
_cell.length_b   1.000
_cell.length_c   1.000
_cell.angle_alpha   90.00
_cell.angle_beta   90.00
_cell.angle_gamma   90.00
#
_symmetry.space_group_name_H-M   'P 1'
#
loop_
_entity.id
_entity.type
_entity.pdbx_description
1 polymer ?
#
loop_
_entity_poly.entity_id
_entity_poly.type
_entity_poly.pdbx_seq_one_letter_code
_entity_poly.pdbx_strand_id
1 'polypeptide(L)'
;MKNLLLIFSMLFMLSCCTDATKKDEAKADDQKANTEQTDDASKSDCDEFLDDYEKWVDEVIVVYKKVQEDPTDMENTQKLLTVTTEVSKWAEKWESLMDCANNEEYAKRMEELEERVNKAMSE
;
A
#
# COMPACT_ATOMS: atom_id res chain seq x y z
N MET A 1 -43.88 -4.44 0.44
CA MET A 1 -42.56 -4.65 -0.20
C MET A 1 -41.90 -5.86 0.42
N LYS A 2 -42.09 -7.06 -0.16
CA LYS A 2 -41.63 -8.35 0.38
C LYS A 2 -41.06 -9.28 -0.70
N ASN A 3 -40.73 -8.74 -1.87
CA ASN A 3 -40.31 -9.52 -3.05
C ASN A 3 -38.89 -9.17 -3.53
N LEU A 4 -38.01 -8.66 -2.66
CA LEU A 4 -36.63 -8.30 -3.02
C LEU A 4 -35.60 -9.21 -2.33
N LEU A 5 -35.87 -10.53 -2.32
CA LEU A 5 -34.98 -11.55 -1.73
C LEU A 5 -34.91 -12.82 -2.62
N LEU A 6 -35.00 -12.65 -3.95
CA LEU A 6 -34.97 -13.78 -4.92
C LEU A 6 -33.94 -13.61 -6.05
N ILE A 7 -32.92 -12.76 -5.88
CA ILE A 7 -31.90 -12.53 -6.92
C ILE A 7 -30.52 -13.12 -6.53
N PHE A 8 -30.34 -13.57 -5.29
CA PHE A 8 -29.02 -14.01 -4.79
C PHE A 8 -28.72 -15.51 -4.95
N SER A 9 -29.57 -16.30 -5.62
CA SER A 9 -29.49 -17.78 -5.58
C SER A 9 -29.09 -18.48 -6.89
N MET A 10 -28.60 -17.77 -7.92
CA MET A 10 -28.29 -18.38 -9.23
C MET A 10 -26.82 -18.30 -9.68
N LEU A 11 -25.88 -17.93 -8.81
CA LEU A 11 -24.47 -17.73 -9.21
C LEU A 11 -23.48 -18.72 -8.58
N PHE A 12 -23.94 -19.92 -8.22
CA PHE A 12 -23.11 -20.94 -7.54
C PHE A 12 -23.03 -22.32 -8.21
N MET A 13 -23.35 -22.44 -9.51
CA MET A 13 -23.39 -23.75 -10.20
C MET A 13 -22.74 -23.72 -11.59
N LEU A 14 -21.48 -23.29 -11.71
CA LEU A 14 -20.74 -23.37 -12.98
C LEU A 14 -19.21 -23.42 -12.85
N SER A 15 -18.68 -24.20 -11.90
CA SER A 15 -17.26 -24.57 -11.98
C SER A 15 -16.96 -25.91 -11.32
N CYS A 16 -17.31 -26.98 -12.03
CA CYS A 16 -16.71 -28.29 -11.86
C CYS A 16 -16.48 -28.90 -13.24
N CYS A 17 -15.26 -29.40 -13.43
CA CYS A 17 -14.81 -30.38 -14.43
C CYS A 17 -14.51 -29.88 -15.86
N THR A 18 -13.23 -29.74 -16.17
CA THR A 18 -12.65 -30.25 -17.43
C THR A 18 -11.24 -30.79 -17.14
N ASP A 19 -11.00 -32.02 -17.60
CA ASP A 19 -9.89 -32.90 -17.26
C ASP A 19 -8.88 -33.01 -18.44
N ALA A 20 -7.62 -33.30 -18.09
CA ALA A 20 -6.50 -33.88 -18.85
C ALA A 20 -6.02 -33.33 -20.21
N THR A 21 -4.71 -32.96 -20.29
CA THR A 21 -3.73 -33.67 -21.16
C THR A 21 -2.26 -33.46 -20.72
N LYS A 22 -1.48 -34.56 -20.69
CA LYS A 22 -0.03 -34.66 -20.45
C LYS A 22 0.81 -34.23 -21.67
N LYS A 23 2.04 -33.71 -21.47
CA LYS A 23 3.33 -34.34 -21.90
C LYS A 23 4.61 -33.48 -21.70
N ASP A 24 5.61 -34.16 -21.14
CA ASP A 24 7.06 -34.23 -21.45
C ASP A 24 8.01 -33.01 -21.28
N GLU A 25 8.83 -33.14 -20.23
CA GLU A 25 10.31 -33.04 -20.13
C GLU A 25 11.12 -32.13 -21.09
N ALA A 26 11.96 -31.24 -20.50
CA ALA A 26 13.39 -31.12 -20.85
C ALA A 26 14.22 -30.27 -19.85
N LYS A 27 15.23 -30.94 -19.27
CA LYS A 27 16.63 -30.53 -18.99
C LYS A 27 16.97 -29.26 -18.18
N ALA A 28 17.56 -29.52 -17.01
CA ALA A 28 18.84 -29.04 -16.48
C ALA A 28 19.49 -27.78 -17.10
N ASP A 29 19.80 -26.78 -16.28
CA ASP A 29 21.19 -26.40 -15.99
C ASP A 29 21.26 -25.49 -14.75
N ASP A 30 22.42 -25.55 -14.09
CA ASP A 30 22.86 -24.83 -12.91
C ASP A 30 22.53 -23.33 -12.84
N GLN A 31 22.03 -22.88 -11.68
CA GLN A 31 22.53 -21.66 -11.06
C GLN A 31 22.25 -21.66 -9.55
N LYS A 32 23.14 -22.35 -8.81
CA LYS A 32 23.44 -21.97 -7.44
C LYS A 32 24.24 -20.66 -7.48
N ALA A 33 23.55 -19.54 -7.62
CA ALA A 33 24.12 -18.20 -7.56
C ALA A 33 23.59 -17.46 -6.33
N ASN A 34 24.34 -17.59 -5.25
CA ASN A 34 24.71 -16.51 -4.34
C ASN A 34 23.58 -15.60 -3.82
N THR A 35 22.79 -16.10 -2.87
CA THR A 35 21.91 -15.29 -2.01
C THR A 35 22.66 -14.91 -0.73
N GLU A 36 23.56 -13.93 -0.80
CA GLU A 36 24.17 -13.30 0.39
C GLU A 36 24.29 -11.77 0.25
N GLN A 37 23.53 -11.14 -0.67
CA GLN A 37 23.62 -9.69 -0.91
C GLN A 37 22.25 -8.98 -0.98
N THR A 38 21.20 -9.56 -0.39
CA THR A 38 19.84 -9.00 -0.41
C THR A 38 19.45 -8.24 0.86
N ASP A 39 19.96 -8.63 2.03
CA ASP A 39 19.45 -8.10 3.31
C ASP A 39 19.85 -6.64 3.59
N ASP A 40 21.04 -6.20 3.15
CA ASP A 40 21.52 -4.84 3.38
C ASP A 40 20.88 -3.84 2.39
N ALA A 41 20.66 -4.27 1.15
CA ALA A 41 20.01 -3.47 0.12
C ALA A 41 18.52 -3.28 0.41
N SER A 42 17.81 -4.34 0.83
CA SER A 42 16.39 -4.23 1.21
C SER A 42 16.19 -3.35 2.44
N LYS A 43 17.10 -3.44 3.43
CA LYS A 43 17.06 -2.57 4.62
C LYS A 43 17.19 -1.09 4.27
N SER A 44 18.16 -0.74 3.41
CA SER A 44 18.33 0.64 2.94
C SER A 44 17.11 1.14 2.18
N ASP A 45 16.48 0.31 1.37
CA ASP A 45 15.27 0.67 0.62
C ASP A 45 14.06 0.89 1.54
N CYS A 46 13.95 0.12 2.64
CA CYS A 46 12.92 0.31 3.66
C CYS A 46 13.12 1.64 4.42
N ASP A 47 14.35 1.91 4.86
CA ASP A 47 14.67 3.12 5.63
C ASP A 47 14.42 4.38 4.79
N GLU A 48 14.90 4.40 3.54
CA GLU A 48 14.69 5.51 2.61
C GLU A 48 13.20 5.74 2.32
N PHE A 49 12.44 4.67 2.08
CA PHE A 49 11.00 4.76 1.87
C PHE A 49 10.28 5.39 3.07
N LEU A 50 10.58 4.94 4.28
CA LEU A 50 9.91 5.43 5.49
C LEU A 50 10.29 6.87 5.82
N ASP A 51 11.53 7.27 5.53
CA ASP A 51 11.98 8.66 5.70
C ASP A 51 11.26 9.61 4.74
N ASP A 52 11.05 9.19 3.49
CA ASP A 52 10.32 10.00 2.52
C ASP A 52 8.81 10.01 2.79
N TYR A 53 8.25 8.87 3.22
CA TYR A 53 6.86 8.79 3.68
C TYR A 53 6.62 9.70 4.88
N GLU A 54 7.54 9.75 5.84
CA GLU A 54 7.45 10.65 7.00
C GLU A 54 7.43 12.13 6.60
N LYS A 55 8.27 12.54 5.65
CA LYS A 55 8.24 13.93 5.12
C LYS A 55 6.90 14.26 4.47
N TRP A 56 6.35 13.31 3.72
CA TRP A 56 5.03 13.47 3.11
C TRP A 56 3.92 13.57 4.17
N VAL A 57 3.96 12.73 5.22
CA VAL A 57 3.06 12.81 6.38
C VAL A 57 3.12 14.19 7.04
N ASP A 58 4.33 14.71 7.27
CA ASP A 58 4.51 16.04 7.85
C ASP A 58 3.94 17.14 6.96
N GLU A 59 4.13 17.03 5.64
CA GLU A 59 3.56 17.99 4.69
C GLU A 59 2.03 17.96 4.70
N VAL A 60 1.43 16.76 4.70
CA VAL A 60 -0.03 16.58 4.80
C VAL A 60 -0.55 17.25 6.07
N ILE A 61 0.06 16.99 7.22
CA ILE A 61 -0.36 17.55 8.52
C ILE A 61 -0.25 19.08 8.51
N VAL A 62 0.88 19.62 8.03
CA VAL A 62 1.10 21.07 7.98
C VAL A 62 0.07 21.76 7.08
N VAL A 63 -0.17 21.22 5.89
CA VAL A 63 -1.11 21.82 4.94
C VAL A 63 -2.55 21.68 5.43
N TYR A 64 -2.91 20.53 6.00
CA TYR A 64 -4.23 20.32 6.61
C TYR A 64 -4.51 21.37 7.70
N LYS A 65 -3.56 21.61 8.61
CA LYS A 65 -3.71 22.62 9.67
C LYS A 65 -3.89 24.03 9.10
N LYS A 66 -3.15 24.39 8.04
CA LYS A 66 -3.34 25.69 7.37
C LYS A 66 -4.74 25.84 6.75
N VAL A 67 -5.28 24.77 6.16
CA VAL A 67 -6.65 24.78 5.64
C VAL A 67 -7.70 24.88 6.76
N GLN A 68 -7.45 24.29 7.93
CA GLN A 68 -8.30 24.47 9.11
C GLN A 68 -8.26 25.92 9.64
N GLU A 69 -7.09 26.55 9.63
CA GLU A 69 -6.89 27.93 10.07
C GLU A 69 -7.57 28.95 9.12
N ASP A 70 -7.44 28.75 7.80
CA ASP A 70 -8.10 29.57 6.78
C ASP A 70 -8.65 28.69 5.62
N PRO A 71 -9.92 28.27 5.69
CA PRO A 71 -10.56 27.49 4.63
C PRO A 71 -10.78 28.26 3.32
N THR A 72 -10.58 29.58 3.30
CA THR A 72 -10.71 30.41 2.10
C THR A 72 -9.41 30.59 1.34
N ASP A 73 -8.30 30.13 1.93
CA ASP A 73 -7.00 30.05 1.27
C ASP A 73 -7.02 28.95 0.21
N MET A 74 -7.23 29.39 -1.03
CA MET A 74 -7.28 28.51 -2.20
C MET A 74 -5.92 27.85 -2.49
N GLU A 75 -4.79 28.47 -2.13
CA GLU A 75 -3.46 27.89 -2.33
C GLU A 75 -3.26 26.68 -1.43
N ASN A 76 -3.52 26.84 -0.12
CA ASN A 76 -3.40 25.73 0.82
C ASN A 76 -4.45 24.64 0.56
N THR A 77 -5.67 25.01 0.14
CA THR A 77 -6.69 24.04 -0.27
C THR A 77 -6.24 23.21 -1.47
N GLN A 78 -5.71 23.86 -2.52
CA GLN A 78 -5.20 23.15 -3.69
C GLN A 78 -3.99 22.28 -3.35
N LYS A 79 -3.12 22.78 -2.46
CA LYS A 79 -1.97 22.02 -1.98
C LYS A 79 -2.41 20.76 -1.23
N LEU A 80 -3.43 20.84 -0.38
CA LEU A 80 -3.97 19.69 0.36
C LEU A 80 -4.50 18.62 -0.62
N LEU A 81 -5.23 19.04 -1.65
CA LEU A 81 -5.69 18.15 -2.72
C LEU A 81 -4.51 17.48 -3.44
N THR A 82 -3.47 18.23 -3.78
CA THR A 82 -2.28 17.67 -4.44
C THR A 82 -1.57 16.64 -3.57
N VAL A 83 -1.23 16.96 -2.32
CA VAL A 83 -0.48 16.02 -1.47
C VAL A 83 -1.28 14.76 -1.15
N THR A 84 -2.61 14.89 -1.00
CA THR A 84 -3.49 13.73 -0.76
C THR A 84 -3.70 12.85 -1.99
N THR A 85 -3.45 13.35 -3.22
CA THR A 85 -3.48 12.49 -4.42
C THR A 85 -2.34 11.46 -4.46
N GLU A 86 -1.30 11.64 -3.64
CA GLU A 86 -0.14 10.75 -3.61
C GLU A 86 -0.34 9.52 -2.74
N VAL A 87 -1.42 9.46 -1.94
CA VAL A 87 -1.72 8.32 -1.04
C VAL A 87 -1.65 6.99 -1.76
N SER A 88 -2.22 6.87 -2.97
CA SER A 88 -2.20 5.61 -3.71
C SER A 88 -0.78 5.21 -4.12
N LYS A 89 0.09 6.16 -4.44
CA LYS A 89 1.49 5.90 -4.80
C LYS A 89 2.26 5.35 -3.60
N TRP A 90 2.01 5.90 -2.41
CA TRP A 90 2.62 5.41 -1.17
C TRP A 90 2.16 4.00 -0.84
N ALA A 91 0.87 3.71 -0.99
CA ALA A 91 0.32 2.37 -0.80
C ALA A 91 0.92 1.36 -1.80
N GLU A 92 0.94 1.70 -3.10
CA GLU A 92 1.54 0.86 -4.14
C GLU A 92 3.04 0.59 -3.88
N LYS A 93 3.78 1.62 -3.44
CA LYS A 93 5.20 1.49 -3.13
C LYS A 93 5.42 0.61 -1.89
N TRP A 94 4.59 0.77 -0.85
CA TRP A 94 4.65 -0.09 0.33
C TRP A 94 4.36 -1.56 0.00
N GLU A 95 3.34 -1.82 -0.82
CA GLU A 95 3.03 -3.18 -1.31
C GLU A 95 4.18 -3.78 -2.13
N SER A 96 4.94 -2.95 -2.86
CA SER A 96 6.13 -3.43 -3.59
C SER A 96 7.31 -3.77 -2.69
N LEU A 97 7.29 -3.31 -1.43
CA LEU A 97 8.33 -3.48 -0.42
C LEU A 97 7.91 -4.54 0.63
N MET A 98 7.48 -5.72 0.15
CA MET A 98 6.93 -6.78 1.02
C MET A 98 7.85 -7.18 2.17
N ASP A 99 9.17 -7.16 1.98
CA ASP A 99 10.13 -7.48 3.04
C ASP A 99 10.11 -6.43 4.16
N CYS A 100 9.89 -5.16 3.82
CA CYS A 100 9.67 -4.09 4.78
C CYS A 100 8.33 -4.28 5.51
N ALA A 101 7.27 -4.59 4.78
CA ALA A 101 5.93 -4.78 5.34
C ALA A 101 5.83 -5.98 6.29
N ASN A 102 6.63 -7.02 6.07
CA ASN A 102 6.69 -8.20 6.94
C ASN A 102 7.67 -8.03 8.11
N ASN A 103 8.45 -6.95 8.14
CA ASN A 103 9.32 -6.61 9.25
C ASN A 103 8.53 -5.82 10.31
N GLU A 104 8.52 -6.32 11.55
CA GLU A 104 7.74 -5.72 12.65
C GLU A 104 8.13 -4.26 12.95
N GLU A 105 9.42 -3.92 12.87
CA GLU A 105 9.91 -2.55 13.14
C GLU A 105 9.41 -1.57 12.08
N TYR A 106 9.51 -1.95 10.81
CA TYR A 106 9.06 -1.11 9.70
C TYR A 106 7.54 -1.02 9.60
N ALA A 107 6.82 -2.13 9.81
CA ALA A 107 5.37 -2.12 9.89
C ALA A 107 4.87 -1.21 11.02
N LYS A 108 5.52 -1.26 12.19
CA LYS A 108 5.19 -0.38 13.31
C LYS A 108 5.49 1.09 13.00
N ARG A 109 6.62 1.41 12.36
CA ARG A 109 6.94 2.78 11.96
C ARG A 109 5.90 3.32 10.97
N MET A 110 5.43 2.51 10.03
CA MET A 110 4.30 2.89 9.15
C MET A 110 3.03 3.19 9.93
N GLU A 111 2.64 2.30 10.85
CA GLU A 111 1.44 2.48 11.68
C GLU A 111 1.49 3.78 12.50
N GLU A 112 2.65 4.07 13.13
CA GLU A 112 2.85 5.31 13.89
C GLU A 112 2.74 6.57 13.00
N LEU A 113 3.21 6.50 11.76
CA LEU A 113 3.10 7.59 10.78
C LEU A 113 1.65 7.78 10.31
N GLU A 114 0.92 6.70 10.07
CA GLU A 114 -0.52 6.76 9.75
C GLU A 114 -1.35 7.30 10.93
N GLU A 115 -1.04 6.90 12.16
CA GLU A 115 -1.69 7.41 13.37
C GLU A 115 -1.47 8.92 13.52
N ARG A 116 -0.27 9.44 13.21
CA ARG A 116 0.00 10.89 13.22
C ARG A 116 -0.93 11.65 12.29
N VAL A 117 -1.16 11.16 11.07
CA VAL A 117 -2.09 11.76 10.12
C VAL A 117 -3.52 11.71 10.66
N ASN A 118 -3.98 10.52 11.08
CA ASN A 118 -5.32 10.32 11.60
C ASN A 118 -5.62 11.23 12.81
N LYS A 119 -4.68 11.32 13.74
CA LYS A 119 -4.77 12.20 14.90
C LYS A 119 -4.91 13.65 14.48
N ALA A 120 -4.03 14.13 13.60
CA ALA A 120 -4.07 15.51 13.12
C ALA A 120 -5.39 15.86 12.40
N MET A 121 -6.02 14.91 11.72
CA MET A 121 -7.31 15.11 11.04
C MET A 121 -8.54 14.95 11.95
N SER A 122 -8.35 14.44 13.17
CA SER A 122 -9.41 14.24 14.17
C SER A 122 -9.49 15.34 15.23
N GLU A 123 -8.46 16.20 15.29
CA GLU A 123 -8.37 17.40 16.15
C GLU A 123 -9.18 18.56 15.55
#